data_AF-A0A973D9S9-F1
#
_entry.id   AF-A0A973D9S9-F1
#
_cell.length_a   1.000
_cell.length_b   1.000
_cell.length_c   1.000
_cell.angle_alpha   90.00
_cell.angle_beta   90.00
_cell.angle_gamma   90.00
#
_symmetry.space_group_name_H-M   'P 1'
#
loop_
_entity.id
_entity.type
_entity.pdbx_description
1 polymer ?
#
loop_
_entity_poly.entity_id
_entity_poly.type
_entity_poly.pdbx_seq_one_letter_code
_entity_poly.pdbx_strand_id
1 'polypeptide(L)'
;MSQADFNIANQGFPATRAELNDSLQALASNSSGATEPNTTYSNQWWFDTTTDILKIRNVGNSAWVDFATIDSTTGDISFVGPTTFSDTITVDSNSAYVELNDTDNLASESISAAVRMFDSAGTEVGHIGRLGSPFLRVQSNDGPVHFESDHDSLDDVEETYSFLWNHRQTTLATLSNAGDFESKRLRLTSTADVTLSSENHAFGIGDATGINLAMDNNEIQARNNGAAGGLGINTEGGNVNVGGGSSIVEIRGRLTVPFGTSGAPSLTFDGDDDTGIYRISGNTLGVVGSGDIRARFDSTGTGTTNGQTVMTRQKGDARYQSSSLSILKDEQVPAYADSPLVLLNQLQPKQWVWNDNLPEGDERIGRNGAGLVVEEVQSIIPEAVTWQWNDDGDTETGEGATQSPRGLDPMAFVALLISSVQQQQTQIETLVERVSQLEG
;
A
#
# COMPACT_ATOMS: atom_id res chain seq x y z
N MET A 1 82.89 -48.62 11.99
CA MET A 1 82.55 -50.06 11.96
C MET A 1 83.48 -50.74 10.97
N SER A 2 83.55 -52.08 10.93
CA SER A 2 84.39 -52.77 9.94
C SER A 2 83.75 -52.70 8.55
N GLN A 3 84.56 -52.43 7.52
CA GLN A 3 84.21 -52.57 6.10
C GLN A 3 85.06 -53.71 5.54
N ALA A 4 84.53 -54.93 5.59
CA ALA A 4 85.21 -56.12 5.08
C ALA A 4 85.04 -56.23 3.56
N ASP A 5 85.96 -56.95 2.92
CA ASP A 5 85.89 -57.24 1.49
C ASP A 5 85.01 -58.46 1.16
N PHE A 6 84.44 -59.12 2.17
CA PHE A 6 83.62 -60.34 2.05
C PHE A 6 84.32 -61.50 1.33
N ASN A 7 85.64 -61.48 1.26
CA ASN A 7 86.44 -62.56 0.72
C ASN A 7 87.26 -63.18 1.87
N ILE A 8 87.38 -64.51 1.90
CA ILE A 8 88.19 -65.17 2.91
C ILE A 8 89.52 -65.54 2.28
N ALA A 9 90.60 -64.86 2.69
CA ALA A 9 91.93 -65.14 2.18
C ALA A 9 92.40 -66.56 2.56
N ASN A 10 93.34 -67.11 1.79
CA ASN A 10 94.02 -68.34 2.18
C ASN A 10 95.03 -68.04 3.30
N GLN A 11 94.60 -68.21 4.55
CA GLN A 11 95.35 -67.83 5.75
C GLN A 11 95.17 -68.83 6.90
N GLY A 12 95.95 -68.68 7.97
CA GLY A 12 95.86 -69.54 9.16
C GLY A 12 94.59 -69.32 9.97
N PHE A 13 94.10 -70.36 10.66
CA PHE A 13 92.83 -70.36 11.39
C PHE A 13 92.54 -69.15 12.30
N PRO A 14 93.50 -68.61 13.08
CA PRO A 14 93.24 -67.42 13.90
C PRO A 14 92.86 -66.19 13.06
N ALA A 15 93.48 -66.02 11.89
CA ALA A 15 93.22 -64.92 10.98
C ALA A 15 91.91 -65.14 10.21
N THR A 16 91.62 -66.35 9.76
CA THR A 16 90.33 -66.71 9.12
C THR A 16 89.14 -66.40 10.03
N ARG A 17 89.23 -66.72 11.32
CA ARG A 17 88.16 -66.42 12.29
C ARG A 17 87.98 -64.92 12.49
N ALA A 18 89.08 -64.15 12.51
CA ALA A 18 89.01 -62.70 12.62
C ALA A 18 88.31 -62.09 11.39
N GLU A 19 88.73 -62.50 10.19
CA GLU A 19 88.15 -62.04 8.91
C GLU A 19 86.66 -62.41 8.77
N LEU A 20 86.25 -63.59 9.25
CA LEU A 20 84.84 -63.98 9.33
C LEU A 20 84.04 -63.08 10.28
N ASN A 21 84.58 -62.80 11.48
CA ASN A 21 83.93 -61.91 12.43
C ASN A 21 83.83 -60.48 11.90
N ASP A 22 84.84 -60.01 11.17
CA ASP A 22 84.85 -58.68 10.57
C ASP A 22 83.85 -58.61 9.41
N SER A 23 83.76 -59.65 8.58
CA SER A 23 82.76 -59.76 7.51
C SER A 23 81.33 -59.78 8.04
N LEU A 24 81.07 -60.54 9.11
CA LEU A 24 79.74 -60.59 9.72
C LEU A 24 79.36 -59.25 10.38
N GLN A 25 80.32 -58.56 11.00
CA GLN A 25 80.08 -57.22 11.55
C GLN A 25 79.84 -56.18 10.46
N ALA A 26 80.59 -56.25 9.35
CA ALA A 26 80.34 -55.41 8.19
C ALA A 26 78.93 -55.63 7.65
N LEU A 27 78.50 -56.88 7.48
CA LEU A 27 77.13 -57.18 7.04
C LEU A 27 76.07 -56.65 8.02
N ALA A 28 76.24 -56.91 9.31
CA ALA A 28 75.29 -56.49 10.34
C ALA A 28 75.13 -54.96 10.45
N SER A 29 76.16 -54.22 10.03
CA SER A 29 76.17 -52.76 10.06
C SER A 29 75.97 -52.11 8.69
N ASN A 30 75.57 -52.88 7.67
CA ASN A 30 75.47 -52.40 6.28
C ASN A 30 76.76 -51.71 5.82
N SER A 31 77.91 -52.35 6.02
CA SER A 31 79.25 -51.85 5.69
C SER A 31 79.53 -50.43 6.19
N SER A 32 78.99 -50.05 7.35
CA SER A 32 78.99 -48.66 7.83
C SER A 32 80.40 -48.08 8.01
N GLY A 33 80.60 -46.85 7.54
CA GLY A 33 81.87 -46.12 7.69
C GLY A 33 81.82 -44.75 7.02
N ALA A 34 82.78 -43.89 7.36
CA ALA A 34 82.88 -42.53 6.83
C ALA A 34 83.41 -42.45 5.38
N THR A 35 84.01 -43.54 4.90
CA THR A 35 84.52 -43.70 3.52
C THR A 35 83.81 -44.86 2.85
N GLU A 36 83.72 -44.87 1.53
CA GLU A 36 83.13 -45.99 0.81
C GLU A 36 83.94 -47.29 1.03
N PRO A 37 83.28 -48.47 1.04
CA PRO A 37 83.98 -49.75 1.08
C PRO A 37 84.96 -49.91 -0.08
N ASN A 38 86.20 -50.28 0.20
CA ASN A 38 87.24 -50.47 -0.82
C ASN A 38 86.88 -51.57 -1.83
N THR A 39 86.27 -52.66 -1.35
CA THR A 39 85.73 -53.72 -2.20
C THR A 39 84.24 -53.53 -2.32
N THR A 40 83.77 -53.34 -3.55
CA THR A 40 82.37 -53.06 -3.84
C THR A 40 81.72 -54.25 -4.54
N TYR A 41 80.48 -54.54 -4.14
CA TYR A 41 79.62 -55.52 -4.77
C TYR A 41 78.35 -54.83 -5.31
N SER A 42 77.83 -55.29 -6.45
CA SER A 42 76.53 -54.86 -6.96
C SER A 42 75.44 -55.04 -5.90
N ASN A 43 74.57 -54.04 -5.71
CA ASN A 43 73.49 -54.02 -4.72
C ASN A 43 73.93 -54.12 -3.25
N GLN A 44 75.21 -53.88 -2.95
CA GLN A 44 75.70 -53.78 -1.58
C GLN A 44 75.11 -52.55 -0.88
N TRP A 45 74.78 -52.68 0.40
CA TRP A 45 74.41 -51.56 1.26
C TRP A 45 75.63 -50.95 1.94
N TRP A 46 75.65 -49.63 1.99
CA TRP A 46 76.62 -48.84 2.73
C TRP A 46 75.93 -47.72 3.50
N PHE A 47 76.08 -47.69 4.82
CA PHE A 47 75.70 -46.53 5.62
C PHE A 47 76.88 -45.57 5.78
N ASP A 48 76.80 -44.41 5.11
CA ASP A 48 77.80 -43.35 5.21
C ASP A 48 77.58 -42.55 6.49
N THR A 49 78.45 -42.76 7.47
CA THR A 49 78.35 -42.11 8.78
C THR A 49 78.74 -40.63 8.77
N THR A 50 79.23 -40.10 7.65
CA THR A 50 79.54 -38.67 7.50
C THR A 50 78.30 -37.87 7.09
N THR A 51 77.46 -38.48 6.25
CA THR A 51 76.29 -37.83 5.66
C THR A 51 74.96 -38.33 6.21
N ASP A 52 74.98 -39.37 7.05
CA ASP A 52 73.79 -40.04 7.59
C ASP A 52 72.85 -40.56 6.48
N ILE A 53 73.43 -40.99 5.34
CA ILE A 53 72.72 -41.55 4.20
C ILE A 53 73.01 -43.05 4.07
N LEU A 54 71.94 -43.84 4.03
CA LEU A 54 72.00 -45.21 3.57
C LEU A 54 72.03 -45.22 2.04
N LYS A 55 73.08 -45.82 1.48
CA LYS A 55 73.32 -45.92 0.04
C LYS A 55 73.28 -47.37 -0.40
N ILE A 56 72.85 -47.60 -1.64
CA ILE A 56 72.91 -48.89 -2.32
C ILE A 56 73.81 -48.79 -3.55
N ARG A 57 74.71 -49.75 -3.73
CA ARG A 57 75.54 -49.84 -4.92
C ARG A 57 74.66 -50.22 -6.11
N ASN A 58 74.79 -49.53 -7.23
CA ASN A 58 73.98 -49.81 -8.42
C ASN A 58 74.26 -51.22 -8.99
N VAL A 59 73.33 -51.71 -9.83
CA VAL A 59 73.44 -53.05 -10.44
C VAL A 59 74.69 -53.21 -11.32
N GLY A 60 75.20 -52.11 -11.88
CA GLY A 60 76.44 -52.09 -12.67
C GLY A 60 77.73 -52.03 -11.84
N ASN A 61 77.63 -52.06 -10.50
CA ASN A 61 78.74 -51.90 -9.55
C ASN A 61 79.67 -50.70 -9.84
N SER A 62 79.14 -49.62 -10.38
CA SER A 62 79.88 -48.45 -10.86
C SER A 62 79.62 -47.17 -10.07
N ALA A 63 78.50 -47.08 -9.35
CA ALA A 63 78.14 -45.89 -8.56
C ALA A 63 77.29 -46.26 -7.33
N TRP A 64 77.27 -45.37 -6.34
CA TRP A 64 76.37 -45.43 -5.19
C TRP A 64 75.11 -44.60 -5.47
N VAL A 65 73.96 -45.13 -5.08
CA VAL A 65 72.66 -44.46 -5.17
C VAL A 65 72.18 -44.18 -3.75
N ASP A 66 71.79 -42.94 -3.48
CA ASP A 66 71.24 -42.54 -2.19
C ASP A 66 69.83 -43.12 -2.04
N PHE A 67 69.58 -43.84 -0.95
CA PHE A 67 68.29 -44.49 -0.71
C PHE A 67 67.47 -43.71 0.30
N ALA A 68 68.04 -43.44 1.47
CA ALA A 68 67.37 -42.68 2.52
C ALA A 68 68.38 -41.97 3.41
N THR A 69 68.06 -40.75 3.84
CA THR A 69 68.68 -40.12 5.01
C THR A 69 68.05 -40.75 6.26
N ILE A 70 68.89 -41.17 7.20
CA ILE A 70 68.46 -41.70 8.49
C ILE A 70 68.98 -40.73 9.55
N ASP A 71 68.10 -39.88 10.08
CA ASP A 71 68.49 -38.94 11.13
C ASP A 71 68.78 -39.74 12.41
N SER A 72 70.06 -39.82 12.77
CA SER A 72 70.54 -40.56 13.93
C SER A 72 70.13 -39.91 15.28
N THR A 73 69.65 -38.66 15.26
CA THR A 73 69.20 -37.89 16.42
C THR A 73 67.69 -38.01 16.64
N THR A 74 66.88 -37.87 15.59
CA THR A 74 65.41 -37.93 15.70
C THR A 74 64.82 -39.31 15.43
N GLY A 75 65.57 -40.19 14.74
CA GLY A 75 65.09 -41.50 14.30
C GLY A 75 64.23 -41.46 13.03
N ASP A 76 64.16 -40.30 12.37
CA ASP A 76 63.37 -40.12 11.16
C ASP A 76 64.07 -40.72 9.93
N ILE A 77 63.28 -41.33 9.06
CA ILE A 77 63.72 -41.86 7.76
C ILE A 77 63.09 -41.02 6.67
N SER A 78 63.92 -40.42 5.82
CA SER A 78 63.46 -39.72 4.62
C SER A 78 64.11 -40.31 3.39
N PHE A 79 63.31 -40.73 2.42
CA PHE A 79 63.80 -41.28 1.16
C PHE A 79 64.39 -40.16 0.30
N VAL A 80 65.59 -40.39 -0.25
CA VAL A 80 66.28 -39.36 -1.04
C VAL A 80 65.72 -39.34 -2.46
N GLY A 81 65.23 -38.18 -2.89
CA GLY A 81 64.66 -37.95 -4.22
C GLY A 81 63.13 -37.88 -4.25
N PRO A 82 62.53 -37.52 -5.40
CA PRO A 82 61.08 -37.40 -5.53
C PRO A 82 60.40 -38.76 -5.37
N THR A 83 59.57 -38.90 -4.34
CA THR A 83 58.68 -40.05 -4.16
C THR A 83 57.40 -39.81 -4.94
N THR A 84 57.17 -40.59 -5.99
CA THR A 84 55.91 -40.56 -6.73
C THR A 84 54.99 -41.63 -6.19
N PHE A 85 53.97 -41.23 -5.43
CA PHE A 85 52.86 -42.11 -5.07
C PHE A 85 51.85 -42.08 -6.22
N SER A 86 51.75 -43.16 -6.98
CA SER A 86 50.82 -43.27 -8.13
C SER A 86 49.40 -43.68 -7.73
N ASP A 87 49.13 -43.80 -6.44
CA ASP A 87 47.86 -44.25 -5.88
C ASP A 87 47.56 -43.52 -4.55
N THR A 88 46.39 -43.81 -3.99
CA THR A 88 45.82 -43.24 -2.76
C THR A 88 46.77 -43.37 -1.58
N ILE A 89 47.20 -42.21 -1.04
CA ILE A 89 47.87 -42.15 0.25
C ILE A 89 46.78 -42.23 1.33
N THR A 90 46.67 -43.38 1.99
CA THR A 90 45.82 -43.53 3.17
C THR A 90 46.64 -43.12 4.39
N VAL A 91 46.29 -41.99 5.00
CA VAL A 91 46.92 -41.50 6.23
C VAL A 91 46.12 -42.00 7.41
N ASP A 92 46.63 -42.99 8.14
CA ASP A 92 45.97 -43.56 9.31
C ASP A 92 46.44 -42.88 10.61
N SER A 93 45.48 -42.24 11.30
CA SER A 93 45.50 -41.72 12.68
C SER A 93 46.07 -40.31 13.01
N ASN A 94 45.18 -39.54 13.65
CA ASN A 94 45.23 -38.36 14.55
C ASN A 94 46.34 -37.29 14.55
N SER A 95 47.45 -37.37 13.83
CA SER A 95 48.45 -36.27 13.82
C SER A 95 49.30 -36.15 12.56
N ALA A 96 48.97 -36.90 11.50
CA ALA A 96 49.65 -36.75 10.23
C ALA A 96 48.99 -35.63 9.40
N TYR A 97 49.71 -34.51 9.22
CA TYR A 97 49.35 -33.44 8.30
C TYR A 97 50.06 -33.70 6.97
N VAL A 98 49.30 -33.74 5.87
CA VAL A 98 49.88 -33.69 4.53
C VAL A 98 50.27 -32.24 4.27
N GLU A 99 51.52 -31.89 4.57
CA GLU A 99 52.05 -30.59 4.20
C GLU A 99 52.42 -30.62 2.71
N LEU A 100 51.60 -29.97 1.88
CA LEU A 100 51.92 -29.70 0.49
C LEU A 100 52.90 -28.52 0.44
N ASN A 101 54.14 -28.77 0.85
CA ASN A 101 55.16 -27.74 0.98
C ASN A 101 55.86 -27.52 -0.36
N ASP A 102 55.11 -27.06 -1.36
CA ASP A 102 55.69 -26.55 -2.60
C ASP A 102 56.02 -25.06 -2.41
N THR A 103 57.29 -24.78 -2.14
CA THR A 103 57.80 -23.40 -2.01
C THR A 103 58.09 -22.75 -3.37
N ASP A 104 57.97 -23.49 -4.48
CA ASP A 104 58.10 -22.98 -5.84
C ASP A 104 56.80 -23.18 -6.59
N ASN A 105 55.88 -22.23 -6.40
CA ASN A 105 54.86 -21.92 -7.39
C ASN A 105 53.87 -23.08 -7.64
N LEU A 106 52.80 -23.10 -6.83
CA LEU A 106 51.52 -23.78 -7.09
C LEU A 106 50.91 -23.29 -8.41
N ALA A 107 51.57 -23.60 -9.53
CA ALA A 107 51.09 -23.36 -10.86
C ALA A 107 49.84 -24.22 -11.02
N SER A 108 48.77 -23.57 -11.44
CA SER A 108 47.37 -23.97 -11.48
C SER A 108 47.03 -25.26 -12.25
N GLU A 109 48.01 -26.08 -12.63
CA GLU A 109 47.81 -27.28 -13.45
C GLU A 109 48.00 -28.59 -12.66
N SER A 110 48.67 -28.58 -11.50
CA SER A 110 48.97 -29.81 -10.75
C SER A 110 47.97 -30.16 -9.63
N ILE A 111 47.02 -29.27 -9.32
CA ILE A 111 45.93 -29.56 -8.36
C ILE A 111 44.59 -29.60 -9.11
N SER A 112 44.36 -30.69 -9.85
CA SER A 112 42.99 -31.11 -10.21
C SER A 112 42.26 -31.79 -9.05
N ALA A 113 42.89 -31.91 -7.88
CA ALA A 113 42.26 -32.39 -6.66
C ALA A 113 41.66 -31.21 -5.91
N ALA A 114 40.39 -30.89 -6.21
CA ALA A 114 39.56 -30.32 -5.16
C ALA A 114 39.69 -31.23 -3.93
N VAL A 115 39.79 -30.67 -2.71
CA VAL A 115 39.71 -31.50 -1.50
C VAL A 115 38.30 -32.09 -1.51
N ARG A 116 38.19 -33.32 -2.00
CA ARG A 116 36.93 -34.07 -2.11
C ARG A 116 36.76 -34.85 -0.82
N MET A 117 35.64 -34.60 -0.17
CA MET A 117 35.19 -35.36 0.98
C MET A 117 34.36 -36.53 0.46
N PHE A 118 34.63 -37.74 0.94
CA PHE A 118 33.87 -38.94 0.61
C PHE A 118 33.19 -39.48 1.86
N ASP A 119 32.02 -40.07 1.73
CA ASP A 119 31.42 -40.84 2.82
C ASP A 119 32.16 -42.18 3.03
N SER A 120 31.76 -42.92 4.07
CA SER A 120 32.32 -44.25 4.38
C SER A 120 32.03 -45.31 3.32
N ALA A 121 31.16 -45.03 2.35
CA ALA A 121 30.87 -45.87 1.19
C ALA A 121 31.68 -45.48 -0.06
N GLY A 122 32.49 -44.40 0.00
CA GLY A 122 33.31 -43.92 -1.10
C GLY A 122 32.60 -42.97 -2.07
N THR A 123 31.42 -42.46 -1.72
CA THR A 123 30.67 -41.49 -2.53
C THR A 123 31.13 -40.07 -2.20
N GLU A 124 31.41 -39.24 -3.20
CA GLU A 124 31.80 -37.83 -2.98
C GLU A 124 30.64 -37.05 -2.36
N VAL A 125 30.83 -36.53 -1.15
CA VAL A 125 29.84 -35.75 -0.38
C VAL A 125 30.10 -34.24 -0.40
N GLY A 126 31.24 -33.79 -0.93
CA GLY A 126 31.52 -32.38 -1.10
C GLY A 126 32.93 -32.10 -1.57
N HIS A 127 33.17 -30.90 -2.08
CA HIS A 127 34.50 -30.43 -2.44
C HIS A 127 34.73 -28.99 -1.98
N ILE A 128 35.94 -28.69 -1.49
CA ILE A 128 36.36 -27.31 -1.24
C ILE A 128 36.88 -26.72 -2.55
N GLY A 129 35.98 -26.03 -3.26
CA GLY A 129 36.30 -25.13 -4.36
C GLY A 129 36.54 -25.78 -5.74
N ARG A 130 36.23 -25.00 -6.77
CA ARG A 130 36.74 -25.11 -8.15
C ARG A 130 37.17 -23.70 -8.57
N LEU A 131 38.22 -23.60 -9.39
CA LEU A 131 38.72 -22.32 -9.93
C LEU A 131 37.56 -21.50 -10.54
N GLY A 132 37.23 -20.36 -9.90
CA GLY A 132 36.28 -19.38 -10.43
C GLY A 132 35.24 -18.81 -9.46
N SER A 133 35.11 -19.29 -8.22
CA SER A 133 34.17 -18.71 -7.23
C SER A 133 34.88 -18.34 -5.91
N PRO A 134 34.73 -17.09 -5.42
CA PRO A 134 35.43 -16.61 -4.22
C PRO A 134 34.77 -17.00 -2.88
N PHE A 135 33.91 -18.03 -2.85
CA PHE A 135 33.28 -18.51 -1.61
C PHE A 135 32.99 -20.01 -1.67
N LEU A 136 33.10 -20.65 -0.50
CA LEU A 136 32.66 -22.00 -0.20
C LEU A 136 31.20 -22.19 -0.63
N ARG A 137 30.93 -23.07 -1.61
CA ARG A 137 29.56 -23.47 -1.98
C ARG A 137 29.25 -24.81 -1.31
N VAL A 138 28.46 -24.80 -0.25
CA VAL A 138 27.69 -26.01 0.14
C VAL A 138 26.49 -26.05 -0.80
N GLN A 139 26.43 -27.04 -1.68
CA GLN A 139 25.23 -27.32 -2.48
C GLN A 139 24.48 -28.46 -1.81
N SER A 140 23.37 -28.15 -1.14
CA SER A 140 22.41 -29.18 -0.71
C SER A 140 21.26 -29.20 -1.69
N ASN A 141 21.11 -30.30 -2.42
CA ASN A 141 19.93 -30.59 -3.23
C ASN A 141 18.68 -30.92 -2.40
N ASP A 142 18.57 -30.48 -1.13
CA ASP A 142 17.33 -30.58 -0.34
C ASP A 142 17.28 -29.58 0.85
N GLY A 143 17.55 -28.29 0.59
CA GLY A 143 17.22 -27.22 1.54
C GLY A 143 18.23 -26.06 1.57
N PRO A 144 17.83 -24.87 2.06
CA PRO A 144 18.73 -23.74 2.21
C PRO A 144 19.88 -24.08 3.17
N VAL A 145 21.08 -23.63 2.82
CA VAL A 145 22.25 -23.72 3.69
C VAL A 145 22.06 -22.73 4.85
N HIS A 146 21.81 -23.26 6.05
CA HIS A 146 21.79 -22.47 7.28
C HIS A 146 23.22 -22.21 7.74
N PHE A 147 23.62 -20.94 7.80
CA PHE A 147 24.75 -20.53 8.62
C PHE A 147 24.19 -20.21 10.02
N GLU A 148 24.03 -21.25 10.84
CA GLU A 148 23.79 -21.04 12.27
C GLU A 148 25.13 -20.64 12.91
N SER A 149 25.17 -19.44 13.49
CA SER A 149 26.16 -19.15 14.52
C SER A 149 25.63 -19.70 15.83
N ASP A 150 26.33 -20.68 16.43
CA ASP A 150 26.15 -21.03 17.84
C ASP A 150 26.65 -19.88 18.73
N HIS A 151 26.02 -18.71 18.65
CA HIS A 151 26.42 -17.52 19.40
C HIS A 151 25.32 -17.10 20.36
N ASP A 152 25.34 -17.74 21.52
CA ASP A 152 24.61 -17.39 22.74
C ASP A 152 25.13 -16.09 23.39
N SER A 153 25.49 -15.08 22.60
CA SER A 153 26.06 -13.82 23.12
C SER A 153 25.86 -12.61 22.20
N LEU A 154 24.69 -12.50 21.57
CA LEU A 154 24.30 -11.31 20.80
C LEU A 154 23.07 -10.61 21.41
N ASP A 155 23.00 -10.62 22.75
CA ASP A 155 21.93 -9.96 23.49
C ASP A 155 22.13 -8.43 23.62
N ASP A 156 23.21 -7.86 23.05
CA ASP A 156 23.51 -6.42 23.16
C ASP A 156 24.24 -5.84 21.93
N VAL A 157 23.79 -6.16 20.71
CA VAL A 157 24.24 -5.39 19.54
C VAL A 157 23.06 -5.03 18.65
N GLU A 158 22.61 -3.78 18.79
CA GLU A 158 21.84 -3.04 17.81
C GLU A 158 22.69 -2.78 16.53
N GLU A 159 23.23 -3.84 15.92
CA GLU A 159 23.93 -3.76 14.64
C GLU A 159 23.21 -4.60 13.59
N THR A 160 22.61 -3.84 12.69
CA THR A 160 22.12 -4.21 11.36
C THR A 160 23.02 -5.25 10.69
N TYR A 161 22.58 -6.50 10.66
CA TYR A 161 23.15 -7.53 9.78
C TYR A 161 22.90 -7.15 8.31
N SER A 162 23.84 -6.43 7.68
CA SER A 162 23.85 -6.24 6.23
C SER A 162 24.38 -7.50 5.55
N PHE A 163 23.56 -8.55 5.50
CA PHE A 163 23.87 -9.67 4.62
C PHE A 163 23.70 -9.19 3.17
N LEU A 164 24.75 -9.34 2.35
CA LEU A 164 24.81 -9.14 0.89
C LEU A 164 25.16 -7.74 0.37
N TRP A 165 26.35 -7.24 0.69
CA TRP A 165 26.94 -6.15 -0.11
C TRP A 165 27.65 -6.72 -1.35
N ASN A 166 27.05 -6.59 -2.55
CA ASN A 166 27.75 -6.73 -3.83
C ASN A 166 27.91 -5.33 -4.47
N HIS A 167 29.12 -4.78 -4.47
CA HIS A 167 29.44 -3.36 -4.77
C HIS A 167 29.21 -2.92 -6.25
N ARG A 168 28.47 -3.67 -7.09
CA ARG A 168 28.23 -3.33 -8.51
C ARG A 168 26.87 -3.76 -9.11
N GLN A 169 25.89 -4.21 -8.32
CA GLN A 169 24.55 -4.52 -8.83
C GLN A 169 23.49 -3.67 -8.11
N THR A 170 22.61 -3.04 -8.90
CA THR A 170 21.52 -2.16 -8.45
C THR A 170 20.33 -2.90 -7.83
N THR A 171 20.39 -4.23 -7.73
CA THR A 171 19.32 -5.09 -7.24
C THR A 171 19.90 -6.04 -6.19
N LEU A 172 19.53 -5.82 -4.91
CA LEU A 172 20.07 -6.53 -3.75
C LEU A 172 19.66 -8.03 -3.73
N ALA A 173 18.43 -8.33 -4.13
CA ALA A 173 17.90 -9.67 -4.33
C ALA A 173 16.57 -9.57 -5.11
N THR A 174 16.33 -10.43 -6.09
CA THR A 174 14.95 -10.72 -6.54
C THR A 174 14.45 -11.85 -5.65
N LEU A 175 13.60 -11.54 -4.68
CA LEU A 175 12.97 -12.58 -3.86
C LEU A 175 11.79 -13.15 -4.66
N SER A 176 12.05 -14.18 -5.47
CA SER A 176 11.04 -14.87 -6.30
C SER A 176 10.33 -16.01 -5.55
N ASN A 177 10.28 -15.95 -4.22
CA ASN A 177 9.68 -17.01 -3.40
C ASN A 177 8.18 -16.77 -3.23
N ALA A 178 7.39 -17.84 -3.30
CA ALA A 178 5.92 -17.82 -3.10
C ALA A 178 5.51 -17.70 -1.61
N GLY A 179 6.35 -17.10 -0.76
CA GLY A 179 6.18 -17.06 0.69
C GLY A 179 6.09 -15.64 1.25
N ASP A 180 5.82 -15.55 2.56
CA ASP A 180 5.66 -14.28 3.26
C ASP A 180 7.01 -13.59 3.48
N PHE A 181 7.04 -12.27 3.27
CA PHE A 181 8.19 -11.43 3.61
C PHE A 181 7.88 -10.67 4.90
N GLU A 182 8.53 -11.06 5.99
CA GLU A 182 8.41 -10.38 7.29
C GLU A 182 9.57 -9.42 7.51
N SER A 183 9.25 -8.15 7.79
CA SER A 183 10.24 -7.15 8.17
C SER A 183 9.63 -6.16 9.15
N LYS A 184 10.40 -5.75 10.17
CA LYS A 184 10.00 -4.69 11.10
C LYS A 184 9.74 -3.36 10.40
N ARG A 185 10.42 -3.09 9.27
CA ARG A 185 10.26 -1.86 8.48
C ARG A 185 10.68 -2.07 7.03
N LEU A 186 9.76 -1.85 6.09
CA LEU A 186 10.06 -1.70 4.66
C LEU A 186 10.13 -0.22 4.29
N ARG A 187 11.22 0.23 3.67
CA ARG A 187 11.32 1.58 3.08
C ARG A 187 11.73 1.46 1.62
N LEU A 188 10.84 1.91 0.75
CA LEU A 188 11.03 1.93 -0.69
C LEU A 188 11.49 3.35 -1.08
N THR A 189 12.60 3.45 -1.79
CA THR A 189 13.25 4.74 -2.08
C THR A 189 13.29 5.09 -3.56
N SER A 190 12.68 4.27 -4.43
CA SER A 190 12.51 4.66 -5.83
C SER A 190 11.71 5.96 -5.89
N THR A 191 12.22 6.92 -6.64
CA THR A 191 11.52 8.17 -6.95
C THR A 191 10.98 8.18 -8.38
N ALA A 192 11.01 7.03 -9.06
CA ALA A 192 10.45 6.94 -10.39
C ALA A 192 8.93 7.09 -10.31
N ASP A 193 8.44 8.03 -11.11
CA ASP A 193 7.02 8.38 -11.20
C ASP A 193 6.21 7.19 -11.73
N VAL A 194 5.02 7.01 -11.16
CA VAL A 194 4.04 6.06 -11.66
C VAL A 194 3.42 6.62 -12.94
N THR A 195 3.47 5.84 -14.01
CA THR A 195 2.73 6.13 -15.25
C THR A 195 1.89 4.93 -15.60
N LEU A 196 1.02 5.05 -16.62
CA LEU A 196 0.16 3.95 -17.04
C LEU A 196 0.96 2.68 -17.44
N SER A 197 2.22 2.84 -17.87
CA SER A 197 3.09 1.75 -18.32
C SER A 197 4.42 1.65 -17.55
N SER A 198 4.62 2.35 -16.43
CA SER A 198 5.89 2.27 -15.72
C SER A 198 6.05 0.96 -14.96
N GLU A 199 7.28 0.45 -14.94
CA GLU A 199 7.70 -0.77 -14.23
C GLU A 199 8.72 -0.48 -13.11
N ASN A 200 9.27 0.74 -13.04
CA ASN A 200 10.36 1.10 -12.13
C ASN A 200 9.91 1.90 -10.88
N HIS A 201 8.60 1.95 -10.61
CA HIS A 201 8.01 2.64 -9.46
C HIS A 201 8.36 1.97 -8.13
N ALA A 202 8.06 2.63 -7.00
CA ALA A 202 8.50 2.18 -5.68
C ALA A 202 7.79 0.89 -5.22
N PHE A 203 6.48 0.78 -5.44
CA PHE A 203 5.67 -0.34 -4.97
C PHE A 203 4.64 -0.80 -6.01
N GLY A 204 4.54 -2.11 -6.26
CA GLY A 204 3.62 -2.69 -7.24
C GLY A 204 2.97 -3.99 -6.74
N ILE A 205 1.69 -4.18 -7.06
CA ILE A 205 0.93 -5.43 -6.84
C ILE A 205 0.29 -5.84 -8.16
N GLY A 206 0.58 -7.06 -8.63
CA GLY A 206 0.08 -7.59 -9.90
C GLY A 206 1.04 -7.40 -11.08
N ASP A 207 0.75 -8.07 -12.19
CA ASP A 207 1.56 -8.05 -13.43
C ASP A 207 1.38 -6.72 -14.19
N ALA A 208 2.47 -6.12 -14.67
CA ALA A 208 2.46 -4.89 -15.46
C ALA A 208 1.65 -5.01 -16.77
N THR A 209 1.52 -6.22 -17.31
CA THR A 209 0.75 -6.53 -18.52
C THR A 209 -0.72 -6.86 -18.24
N GLY A 210 -1.13 -6.88 -16.96
CA GLY A 210 -2.50 -7.12 -16.51
C GLY A 210 -3.03 -5.98 -15.63
N ILE A 211 -4.05 -6.29 -14.82
CA ILE A 211 -4.53 -5.37 -13.78
C ILE A 211 -3.50 -5.33 -12.65
N ASN A 212 -3.07 -4.13 -12.30
CA ASN A 212 -2.14 -3.94 -11.19
C ASN A 212 -2.40 -2.63 -10.43
N LEU A 213 -1.76 -2.53 -9.27
CA LEU A 213 -1.68 -1.34 -8.45
C LEU A 213 -0.23 -0.89 -8.39
N ALA A 214 0.04 0.38 -8.63
CA ALA A 214 1.37 0.97 -8.52
C ALA A 214 1.33 2.23 -7.67
N MET A 215 2.37 2.44 -6.88
CA MET A 215 2.50 3.62 -6.00
C MET A 215 3.92 4.17 -6.03
N ASP A 216 4.01 5.48 -5.86
CA ASP A 216 5.24 6.23 -5.63
C ASP A 216 5.07 7.23 -4.46
N ASN A 217 5.77 8.37 -4.49
CA ASN A 217 5.81 9.31 -3.38
C ASN A 217 4.60 10.27 -3.33
N ASN A 218 3.74 10.30 -4.35
CA ASN A 218 2.63 11.24 -4.44
C ASN A 218 1.36 10.68 -5.10
N GLU A 219 1.41 9.47 -5.69
CA GLU A 219 0.25 8.87 -6.34
C GLU A 219 0.08 7.37 -6.01
N ILE A 220 -1.18 6.94 -6.03
CA ILE A 220 -1.61 5.55 -6.00
C ILE A 220 -2.44 5.34 -7.27
N GLN A 221 -2.00 4.45 -8.15
CA GLN A 221 -2.62 4.27 -9.46
C GLN A 221 -2.96 2.81 -9.73
N ALA A 222 -4.24 2.54 -10.00
CA ALA A 222 -4.67 1.27 -10.58
C ALA A 222 -4.52 1.32 -12.10
N ARG A 223 -3.95 0.28 -12.70
CA ARG A 223 -3.69 0.22 -14.15
C ARG A 223 -4.12 -1.12 -14.71
N ASN A 224 -4.24 -1.18 -16.03
CA ASN A 224 -4.49 -2.40 -16.77
C ASN A 224 -3.72 -2.36 -18.09
N ASN A 225 -2.59 -3.07 -18.17
CA ASN A 225 -1.77 -3.21 -19.38
C ASN A 225 -1.49 -1.89 -20.12
N GLY A 226 -0.92 -0.88 -19.44
CA GLY A 226 -0.62 0.41 -20.08
C GLY A 226 -1.79 1.40 -20.15
N ALA A 227 -2.98 1.06 -19.63
CA ALA A 227 -4.14 1.94 -19.53
C ALA A 227 -4.55 2.19 -18.08
N ALA A 228 -5.37 3.22 -17.85
CA ALA A 228 -5.93 3.50 -16.51
C ALA A 228 -6.94 2.41 -16.11
N GLY A 229 -6.79 1.90 -14.90
CA GLY A 229 -7.71 0.93 -14.28
C GLY A 229 -8.62 1.61 -13.24
N GLY A 230 -9.65 0.91 -12.80
CA GLY A 230 -10.47 1.35 -11.67
C GLY A 230 -9.81 0.98 -10.34
N LEU A 231 -9.60 1.94 -9.45
CA LEU A 231 -9.20 1.68 -8.07
C LEU A 231 -10.45 1.41 -7.22
N GLY A 232 -10.71 0.13 -6.96
CA GLY A 232 -11.73 -0.27 -5.99
C GLY A 232 -11.17 -0.18 -4.57
N ILE A 233 -11.82 0.60 -3.70
CA ILE A 233 -11.49 0.66 -2.27
C ILE A 233 -12.67 0.08 -1.51
N ASN A 234 -12.42 -1.02 -0.80
CA ASN A 234 -13.39 -1.65 0.09
C ASN A 234 -14.72 -2.05 -0.60
N THR A 235 -14.64 -2.62 -1.80
CA THR A 235 -15.80 -2.96 -2.64
C THR A 235 -16.71 -4.04 -2.04
N GLU A 236 -16.19 -4.84 -1.11
CA GLU A 236 -16.94 -5.88 -0.39
C GLU A 236 -17.72 -5.33 0.84
N GLY A 237 -17.62 -4.02 1.12
CA GLY A 237 -18.38 -3.33 2.18
C GLY A 237 -17.54 -2.91 3.39
N GLY A 238 -18.14 -2.08 4.25
CA GLY A 238 -17.47 -1.38 5.37
C GLY A 238 -17.15 0.09 5.05
N ASN A 239 -16.78 0.87 6.06
CA ASN A 239 -16.56 2.31 5.90
C ASN A 239 -15.17 2.62 5.34
N VAL A 240 -15.10 3.50 4.34
CA VAL A 240 -13.84 4.12 3.90
C VAL A 240 -13.76 5.51 4.52
N ASN A 241 -12.96 5.66 5.57
CA ASN A 241 -12.72 6.95 6.20
C ASN A 241 -11.66 7.72 5.39
N VAL A 242 -12.01 8.88 4.84
CA VAL A 242 -11.11 9.68 3.99
C VAL A 242 -10.91 11.07 4.60
N GLY A 243 -9.66 11.39 4.94
CA GLY A 243 -9.30 12.67 5.56
C GLY A 243 -9.70 12.77 7.04
N GLY A 244 -9.29 13.86 7.69
CA GLY A 244 -9.77 14.27 9.02
C GLY A 244 -10.71 15.46 8.93
N GLY A 245 -11.19 15.98 10.07
CA GLY A 245 -12.21 17.05 10.12
C GLY A 245 -11.83 18.39 9.45
N SER A 246 -10.57 18.58 9.07
CA SER A 246 -10.11 19.76 8.30
C SER A 246 -9.57 19.41 6.91
N SER A 247 -9.63 18.15 6.50
CA SER A 247 -9.18 17.71 5.19
C SER A 247 -10.21 18.04 4.12
N ILE A 248 -9.73 18.36 2.92
CA ILE A 248 -10.59 18.53 1.74
C ILE A 248 -10.48 17.26 0.91
N VAL A 249 -11.63 16.65 0.58
CA VAL A 249 -11.70 15.56 -0.40
C VAL A 249 -11.97 16.17 -1.78
N GLU A 250 -10.93 16.27 -2.61
CA GLU A 250 -11.05 16.78 -3.98
C GLU A 250 -11.38 15.64 -4.96
N ILE A 251 -12.57 15.68 -5.56
CA ILE A 251 -12.97 14.77 -6.66
C ILE A 251 -13.04 15.59 -7.95
N ARG A 252 -11.98 15.51 -8.75
CA ARG A 252 -11.90 16.24 -10.04
C ARG A 252 -12.80 15.66 -11.13
N GLY A 253 -13.24 14.41 -10.95
CA GLY A 253 -14.15 13.71 -11.86
C GLY A 253 -15.62 13.80 -11.44
N ARG A 254 -16.44 12.90 -11.96
CA ARG A 254 -17.85 12.75 -11.58
C ARG A 254 -17.97 12.00 -10.25
N LEU A 255 -18.65 12.60 -9.27
CA LEU A 255 -19.14 11.90 -8.07
C LEU A 255 -20.48 11.21 -8.38
N THR A 256 -20.56 9.91 -8.13
CA THR A 256 -21.81 9.14 -8.20
C THR A 256 -22.15 8.66 -6.79
N VAL A 257 -23.35 8.94 -6.33
CA VAL A 257 -23.85 8.54 -5.01
C VAL A 257 -24.97 7.51 -5.16
N PRO A 258 -25.17 6.60 -4.19
CA PRO A 258 -26.25 5.62 -4.22
C PRO A 258 -27.63 6.29 -4.21
N PHE A 259 -28.69 5.52 -4.50
CA PHE A 259 -30.06 6.01 -4.26
C PHE A 259 -30.30 6.21 -2.77
N GLY A 260 -31.10 7.22 -2.44
CA GLY A 260 -31.52 7.53 -1.08
C GLY A 260 -33.04 7.62 -0.99
N THR A 261 -33.53 7.88 0.21
CA THR A 261 -34.94 8.15 0.51
C THR A 261 -35.06 9.44 1.30
N SER A 262 -36.28 9.90 1.57
CA SER A 262 -36.46 11.04 2.47
C SER A 262 -36.02 10.70 3.90
N GLY A 263 -36.19 9.48 4.39
CA GLY A 263 -35.68 9.08 5.72
C GLY A 263 -34.21 8.65 5.77
N ALA A 264 -33.53 8.61 4.61
CA ALA A 264 -32.12 8.26 4.50
C ALA A 264 -31.55 8.83 3.19
N PRO A 265 -31.26 10.14 3.14
CA PRO A 265 -30.70 10.77 1.94
C PRO A 265 -29.37 10.14 1.53
N SER A 266 -28.99 10.28 0.25
CA SER A 266 -27.73 9.73 -0.27
C SER A 266 -26.49 10.49 0.23
N LEU A 267 -26.68 11.76 0.56
CA LEU A 267 -25.69 12.65 1.16
C LEU A 267 -26.30 13.17 2.46
N THR A 268 -25.75 12.74 3.59
CA THR A 268 -26.20 13.10 4.95
C THR A 268 -25.09 13.82 5.71
N PHE A 269 -25.42 14.29 6.91
CA PHE A 269 -24.47 14.92 7.80
C PHE A 269 -24.19 13.99 8.99
N ASP A 270 -22.97 14.03 9.51
CA ASP A 270 -22.60 13.20 10.66
C ASP A 270 -23.52 13.47 11.86
N GLY A 271 -24.13 12.41 12.40
CA GLY A 271 -25.11 12.48 13.48
C GLY A 271 -26.54 12.85 13.08
N ASP A 272 -26.82 13.09 11.79
CA ASP A 272 -28.15 13.36 11.25
C ASP A 272 -28.36 12.63 9.92
N ASP A 273 -28.96 11.44 10.01
CA ASP A 273 -29.19 10.55 8.87
C ASP A 273 -30.46 10.90 8.07
N ASP A 274 -31.26 11.86 8.52
CA ASP A 274 -32.52 12.25 7.86
C ASP A 274 -32.52 13.65 7.26
N THR A 275 -31.42 14.39 7.43
CA THR A 275 -31.16 15.68 6.77
C THR A 275 -30.11 15.52 5.69
N GLY A 276 -30.40 15.99 4.48
CA GLY A 276 -29.49 15.77 3.36
C GLY A 276 -30.02 16.04 1.97
N ILE A 277 -29.35 15.44 0.98
CA ILE A 277 -29.68 15.57 -0.44
C ILE A 277 -29.79 14.17 -1.06
N TYR A 278 -30.84 13.94 -1.84
CA TYR A 278 -30.98 12.69 -2.60
C TYR A 278 -31.75 12.89 -3.90
N ARG A 279 -31.66 11.88 -4.78
CA ARG A 279 -32.45 11.81 -6.01
C ARG A 279 -33.82 11.19 -5.71
N ILE A 280 -34.90 11.96 -5.91
CA ILE A 280 -36.28 11.49 -5.69
C ILE A 280 -36.68 10.51 -6.80
N SER A 281 -36.42 10.88 -8.05
CA SER A 281 -36.80 10.10 -9.24
C SER A 281 -35.95 10.50 -10.46
N GLY A 282 -36.35 10.09 -11.67
CA GLY A 282 -35.75 10.60 -12.91
C GLY A 282 -35.76 12.12 -12.97
N ASN A 283 -34.59 12.72 -13.18
CA ASN A 283 -34.43 14.17 -13.34
C ASN A 283 -34.95 15.04 -12.17
N THR A 284 -35.10 14.45 -10.97
CA THR A 284 -35.63 15.15 -9.78
C THR A 284 -34.67 15.03 -8.60
N LEU A 285 -34.21 16.16 -8.07
CA LEU A 285 -33.37 16.28 -6.88
C LEU A 285 -34.21 16.79 -5.69
N GLY A 286 -34.01 16.21 -4.51
CA GLY A 286 -34.65 16.62 -3.27
C GLY A 286 -33.64 17.06 -2.21
N VAL A 287 -33.97 18.14 -1.50
CA VAL A 287 -33.34 18.53 -0.25
C VAL A 287 -34.28 18.16 0.89
N VAL A 288 -33.76 17.49 1.90
CA VAL A 288 -34.52 16.92 3.02
C VAL A 288 -34.07 17.55 4.33
N GLY A 289 -35.02 17.73 5.24
CA GLY A 289 -34.72 17.96 6.66
C GLY A 289 -35.77 17.31 7.54
N SER A 290 -35.32 16.57 8.56
CA SER A 290 -36.18 15.78 9.46
C SER A 290 -37.04 14.75 8.72
N GLY A 291 -36.47 14.08 7.72
CA GLY A 291 -37.18 13.02 6.97
C GLY A 291 -38.17 13.49 5.90
N ASP A 292 -38.39 14.80 5.76
CA ASP A 292 -39.33 15.41 4.82
C ASP A 292 -38.64 16.25 3.74
N ILE A 293 -39.23 16.29 2.54
CA ILE A 293 -38.71 17.08 1.42
C ILE A 293 -39.02 18.57 1.65
N ARG A 294 -37.97 19.39 1.76
CA ARG A 294 -38.05 20.85 1.94
C ARG A 294 -37.92 21.61 0.63
N ALA A 295 -37.17 21.07 -0.34
CA ALA A 295 -37.06 21.63 -1.68
C ALA A 295 -36.93 20.53 -2.74
N ARG A 296 -37.50 20.78 -3.92
CA ARG A 296 -37.42 19.94 -5.11
C ARG A 296 -36.92 20.74 -6.30
N PHE A 297 -36.05 20.14 -7.08
CA PHE A 297 -35.58 20.63 -8.37
C PHE A 297 -35.92 19.57 -9.41
N ASP A 298 -36.78 19.90 -10.35
CA ASP A 298 -37.22 19.00 -11.42
C ASP A 298 -37.08 19.67 -12.80
N SER A 299 -37.46 18.95 -13.86
CA SER A 299 -37.37 19.46 -15.23
C SER A 299 -38.30 20.64 -15.53
N THR A 300 -39.30 20.88 -14.68
CA THR A 300 -40.29 21.96 -14.83
C THR A 300 -39.97 23.18 -13.96
N GLY A 301 -39.12 23.03 -12.94
CA GLY A 301 -38.62 24.14 -12.14
C GLY A 301 -38.26 23.74 -10.71
N THR A 302 -38.45 24.68 -9.79
CA THR A 302 -38.18 24.51 -8.35
C THR A 302 -39.46 24.64 -7.55
N GLY A 303 -39.71 23.71 -6.63
CA GLY A 303 -40.92 23.72 -5.81
C GLY A 303 -40.80 22.95 -4.50
N THR A 304 -41.88 22.90 -3.73
CA THR A 304 -42.01 22.09 -2.51
C THR A 304 -43.00 20.94 -2.74
N THR A 305 -43.26 20.14 -1.70
CA THR A 305 -44.18 18.98 -1.75
C THR A 305 -45.58 19.32 -2.28
N ASN A 306 -46.04 20.57 -2.15
CA ASN A 306 -47.37 21.02 -2.57
C ASN A 306 -47.41 21.67 -3.97
N GLY A 307 -46.37 21.49 -4.79
CA GLY A 307 -46.37 21.95 -6.20
C GLY A 307 -46.32 23.47 -6.39
N GLN A 308 -46.10 24.24 -5.31
CA GLN A 308 -45.89 25.68 -5.42
C GLN A 308 -44.49 25.97 -5.97
N THR A 309 -44.43 26.62 -7.13
CA THR A 309 -43.16 27.04 -7.75
C THR A 309 -42.59 28.23 -6.99
N VAL A 310 -41.35 28.10 -6.51
CA VAL A 310 -40.61 29.24 -5.91
C VAL A 310 -39.77 29.88 -7.02
N MET A 311 -40.23 30.99 -7.60
CA MET A 311 -39.43 31.77 -8.55
C MET A 311 -38.63 32.83 -7.81
N THR A 312 -37.29 32.81 -7.94
CA THR A 312 -36.43 33.91 -7.47
C THR A 312 -36.00 34.76 -8.66
N ARG A 313 -36.45 36.02 -8.72
CA ARG A 313 -36.13 36.94 -9.84
C ARG A 313 -34.83 37.72 -9.62
N GLN A 314 -34.35 37.78 -8.38
CA GLN A 314 -33.08 38.36 -7.94
C GLN A 314 -32.66 37.74 -6.60
N LYS A 315 -31.38 37.91 -6.22
CA LYS A 315 -30.85 37.45 -4.93
C LYS A 315 -31.73 37.97 -3.78
N GLY A 316 -32.46 37.06 -3.11
CA GLY A 316 -33.21 37.35 -1.88
C GLY A 316 -34.73 37.57 -2.01
N ASP A 317 -35.34 37.41 -3.19
CA ASP A 317 -36.81 37.55 -3.34
C ASP A 317 -37.45 36.19 -3.72
N ALA A 318 -37.97 35.46 -2.74
CA ALA A 318 -38.86 34.32 -2.97
C ALA A 318 -40.30 34.79 -2.77
N ARG A 319 -41.06 34.96 -3.85
CA ARG A 319 -42.49 35.29 -3.81
C ARG A 319 -43.31 34.24 -4.53
N TYR A 320 -44.45 33.90 -3.94
CA TYR A 320 -45.53 33.21 -4.65
C TYR A 320 -46.10 34.15 -5.71
N GLN A 321 -46.04 33.77 -6.99
CA GLN A 321 -46.82 34.43 -8.04
C GLN A 321 -48.07 33.60 -8.30
N SER A 322 -49.25 34.20 -8.18
CA SER A 322 -50.49 33.62 -8.68
C SER A 322 -50.63 33.91 -10.18
N SER A 323 -50.94 32.88 -10.97
CA SER A 323 -51.21 33.07 -12.40
C SER A 323 -52.50 33.89 -12.59
N SER A 324 -52.48 34.87 -13.47
CA SER A 324 -53.63 35.74 -13.79
C SER A 324 -54.11 35.59 -15.23
N LEU A 325 -53.72 34.50 -15.91
CA LEU A 325 -54.05 34.25 -17.31
C LEU A 325 -55.57 34.08 -17.51
N SER A 326 -56.11 34.69 -18.57
CA SER A 326 -57.55 34.62 -18.88
C SER A 326 -58.03 33.20 -19.20
N ILE A 327 -57.16 32.36 -19.78
CA ILE A 327 -57.48 30.94 -20.07
C ILE A 327 -57.71 30.10 -18.81
N LEU A 328 -57.25 30.57 -17.65
CA LEU A 328 -57.40 29.89 -16.36
C LEU A 328 -58.60 30.44 -15.56
N LYS A 329 -59.45 31.28 -16.16
CA LYS A 329 -60.55 31.99 -15.48
C LYS A 329 -61.87 31.81 -16.23
N ASP A 330 -62.80 31.12 -15.61
CA ASP A 330 -64.20 31.03 -16.05
C ASP A 330 -65.02 32.25 -15.58
N GLU A 331 -66.14 32.55 -16.27
CA GLU A 331 -67.15 33.55 -15.86
C GLU A 331 -66.60 34.92 -15.42
N GLN A 332 -65.86 35.60 -16.32
CA GLN A 332 -65.23 36.90 -16.05
C GLN A 332 -66.26 38.04 -16.00
N VAL A 333 -66.90 38.22 -14.85
CA VAL A 333 -67.87 39.30 -14.57
C VAL A 333 -67.22 40.48 -13.84
N PRO A 334 -67.71 41.72 -14.02
CA PRO A 334 -67.21 42.88 -13.26
C PRO A 334 -67.36 42.69 -11.75
N ALA A 335 -66.25 42.85 -11.02
CA ALA A 335 -66.25 42.72 -9.57
C ALA A 335 -66.97 43.90 -8.89
N TYR A 336 -67.80 43.59 -7.89
CA TYR A 336 -68.51 44.57 -7.05
C TYR A 336 -69.41 45.55 -7.83
N ALA A 337 -69.99 45.14 -8.96
CA ALA A 337 -70.70 46.05 -9.87
C ALA A 337 -71.86 46.83 -9.23
N ASP A 338 -72.56 46.24 -8.25
CA ASP A 338 -73.83 46.79 -7.76
C ASP A 338 -73.68 47.80 -6.62
N SER A 339 -72.63 47.72 -5.79
CA SER A 339 -72.51 48.52 -4.56
C SER A 339 -71.07 48.67 -4.02
N PRO A 340 -70.06 48.99 -4.84
CA PRO A 340 -68.66 49.00 -4.39
C PRO A 340 -68.40 50.07 -3.31
N LEU A 341 -69.01 51.26 -3.43
CA LEU A 341 -68.87 52.30 -2.40
C LEU A 341 -69.55 51.96 -1.07
N VAL A 342 -70.64 51.19 -1.09
CA VAL A 342 -71.32 50.77 0.15
C VAL A 342 -70.41 49.86 0.94
N LEU A 343 -69.79 48.88 0.27
CA LEU A 343 -68.83 47.96 0.86
C LEU A 343 -67.57 48.69 1.36
N LEU A 344 -67.02 49.60 0.54
CA LEU A 344 -65.84 50.39 0.93
C LEU A 344 -66.09 51.22 2.21
N ASN A 345 -67.27 51.84 2.33
CA ASN A 345 -67.63 52.66 3.49
C ASN A 345 -67.88 51.84 4.77
N GLN A 346 -68.16 50.54 4.65
CA GLN A 346 -68.30 49.65 5.80
C GLN A 346 -66.95 49.24 6.38
N LEU A 347 -65.86 49.28 5.59
CA LEU A 347 -64.52 48.94 6.06
C LEU A 347 -64.04 49.95 7.11
N GLN A 348 -63.47 49.43 8.21
CA GLN A 348 -62.98 50.24 9.33
C GLN A 348 -61.47 50.03 9.53
N PRO A 349 -60.61 50.93 9.01
CA PRO A 349 -59.19 50.89 9.32
C PRO A 349 -58.94 51.11 10.81
N LYS A 350 -58.11 50.25 11.40
CA LYS A 350 -57.74 50.30 12.82
C LYS A 350 -56.24 50.43 13.00
N GLN A 351 -55.85 50.90 14.17
CA GLN A 351 -54.49 50.79 14.68
C GLN A 351 -54.45 49.77 15.81
N TRP A 352 -53.33 49.07 15.94
CA TRP A 352 -53.12 48.08 17.00
C TRP A 352 -51.66 48.05 17.44
N VAL A 353 -51.42 47.38 18.56
CA VAL A 353 -50.09 47.00 19.02
C VAL A 353 -50.04 45.48 19.00
N TRP A 354 -49.00 44.90 18.40
CA TRP A 354 -48.83 43.45 18.42
C TRP A 354 -48.52 42.97 19.84
N ASN A 355 -49.26 41.95 20.29
CA ASN A 355 -49.09 41.34 21.61
C ASN A 355 -48.22 40.09 21.55
N ASP A 356 -48.05 39.48 22.71
CA ASP A 356 -47.26 38.27 22.99
C ASP A 356 -47.91 36.95 22.53
N ASN A 357 -49.09 37.01 21.91
CA ASN A 357 -49.68 35.84 21.24
C ASN A 357 -48.96 35.49 19.91
N LEU A 358 -48.03 36.33 19.45
CA LEU A 358 -47.12 36.01 18.35
C LEU A 358 -46.03 35.03 18.81
N PRO A 359 -45.42 34.26 17.89
CA PRO A 359 -44.29 33.39 18.21
C PRO A 359 -43.16 34.12 18.94
N GLU A 360 -42.54 33.45 19.90
CA GLU A 360 -41.43 34.00 20.67
C GLU A 360 -40.30 34.46 19.74
N GLY A 361 -39.84 35.69 19.94
CA GLY A 361 -38.81 36.33 19.10
C GLY A 361 -39.33 37.08 17.86
N ASP A 362 -40.64 37.14 17.63
CA ASP A 362 -41.20 37.94 16.52
C ASP A 362 -40.96 39.44 16.75
N GLU A 363 -40.24 40.08 15.82
CA GLU A 363 -39.85 41.48 15.91
C GLU A 363 -41.02 42.47 15.93
N ARG A 364 -42.24 42.01 15.63
CA ARG A 364 -43.43 42.84 15.64
C ARG A 364 -43.96 43.09 17.05
N ILE A 365 -43.68 42.22 18.02
CA ILE A 365 -44.20 42.32 19.39
C ILE A 365 -43.90 43.71 19.97
N GLY A 366 -44.93 44.39 20.48
CA GLY A 366 -44.83 45.76 21.01
C GLY A 366 -44.74 46.87 19.97
N ARG A 367 -44.70 46.56 18.66
CA ARG A 367 -44.75 47.57 17.59
C ARG A 367 -46.18 47.94 17.20
N ASN A 368 -46.36 49.17 16.75
CA ASN A 368 -47.64 49.65 16.22
C ASN A 368 -47.87 49.11 14.80
N GLY A 369 -49.08 48.62 14.54
CA GLY A 369 -49.61 48.27 13.23
C GLY A 369 -50.85 49.11 12.88
N ALA A 370 -51.16 49.18 11.60
CA ALA A 370 -52.39 49.80 11.10
C ALA A 370 -52.88 49.06 9.85
N GLY A 371 -54.20 48.98 9.67
CA GLY A 371 -54.81 48.25 8.57
C GLY A 371 -56.23 47.77 8.90
N LEU A 372 -56.63 46.65 8.30
CA LEU A 372 -57.95 46.05 8.50
C LEU A 372 -57.82 44.78 9.34
N VAL A 373 -58.84 44.50 10.15
CA VAL A 373 -58.94 43.30 10.97
C VAL A 373 -59.72 42.24 10.19
N VAL A 374 -59.16 41.03 10.08
CA VAL A 374 -59.65 40.00 9.16
C VAL A 374 -61.07 39.55 9.49
N GLU A 375 -61.40 39.44 10.77
CA GLU A 375 -62.73 39.04 11.25
C GLU A 375 -63.81 40.07 10.90
N GLU A 376 -63.45 41.35 10.80
CA GLU A 376 -64.38 42.41 10.40
C GLU A 376 -64.60 42.40 8.90
N VAL A 377 -63.50 42.27 8.13
CA VAL A 377 -63.54 42.16 6.67
C VAL A 377 -64.37 40.96 6.25
N GLN A 378 -64.28 39.82 6.94
CA GLN A 378 -65.03 38.60 6.61
C GLN A 378 -66.53 38.86 6.45
N SER A 379 -67.10 39.73 7.28
CA SER A 379 -68.53 40.05 7.24
C SER A 379 -68.94 41.01 6.11
N ILE A 380 -67.97 41.70 5.50
CA ILE A 380 -68.17 42.74 4.49
C ILE A 380 -67.78 42.22 3.10
N ILE A 381 -66.59 41.63 2.99
CA ILE A 381 -65.96 41.15 1.76
C ILE A 381 -65.35 39.77 2.03
N PRO A 382 -66.17 38.71 2.12
CA PRO A 382 -65.70 37.37 2.46
C PRO A 382 -64.64 36.83 1.48
N GLU A 383 -64.68 37.22 0.21
CA GLU A 383 -63.72 36.84 -0.83
C GLU A 383 -62.33 37.45 -0.64
N ALA A 384 -62.21 38.53 0.13
CA ALA A 384 -60.93 39.15 0.45
C ALA A 384 -60.21 38.45 1.62
N VAL A 385 -60.86 37.46 2.25
CA VAL A 385 -60.30 36.73 3.40
C VAL A 385 -59.59 35.48 2.94
N THR A 386 -58.32 35.35 3.33
CA THR A 386 -57.55 34.12 3.14
C THR A 386 -57.69 33.22 4.37
N TRP A 387 -58.02 31.96 4.12
CA TRP A 387 -58.31 30.97 5.14
C TRP A 387 -57.11 30.07 5.42
N GLN A 388 -56.89 29.76 6.69
CA GLN A 388 -56.05 28.65 7.09
C GLN A 388 -56.94 27.49 7.52
N TRP A 389 -56.63 26.31 6.99
CA TRP A 389 -57.19 25.07 7.46
C TRP A 389 -56.45 24.66 8.74
N ASN A 390 -57.19 24.51 9.82
CA ASN A 390 -56.67 23.89 11.03
C ASN A 390 -56.91 22.39 10.89
N ASP A 391 -55.83 21.62 11.00
CA ASP A 391 -55.91 20.16 10.94
C ASP A 391 -56.27 19.65 12.34
N ASP A 392 -57.40 18.94 12.45
CA ASP A 392 -57.90 18.42 13.73
C ASP A 392 -57.25 17.05 14.09
N GLY A 393 -56.24 16.63 13.33
CA GLY A 393 -55.38 15.47 13.64
C GLY A 393 -55.87 14.12 13.13
N ASP A 394 -56.97 14.04 12.37
CA ASP A 394 -57.40 12.81 11.69
C ASP A 394 -57.34 12.99 10.16
N THR A 395 -56.34 12.38 9.55
CA THR A 395 -55.90 12.64 8.16
C THR A 395 -56.56 11.72 7.13
N GLU A 396 -57.49 10.83 7.51
CA GLU A 396 -57.99 9.80 6.59
C GLU A 396 -59.35 10.07 5.93
N THR A 397 -60.13 11.08 6.36
CA THR A 397 -61.45 11.34 5.74
C THR A 397 -61.74 12.80 5.37
N GLY A 398 -60.98 13.77 5.87
CA GLY A 398 -61.24 15.20 5.64
C GLY A 398 -62.57 15.71 6.24
N GLU A 399 -63.32 14.87 6.95
CA GLU A 399 -64.54 15.26 7.65
C GLU A 399 -64.18 15.77 9.05
N GLY A 400 -64.01 17.10 9.18
CA GLY A 400 -63.82 17.75 10.47
C GLY A 400 -63.02 19.05 10.43
N ALA A 401 -62.22 19.29 9.38
CA ALA A 401 -61.29 20.42 9.35
C ALA A 401 -62.00 21.77 9.54
N THR A 402 -61.58 22.51 10.57
CA THR A 402 -62.11 23.85 10.85
C THR A 402 -61.29 24.91 10.12
N GLN A 403 -61.96 25.86 9.46
CA GLN A 403 -61.29 26.99 8.79
C GLN A 403 -61.26 28.19 9.72
N SER A 404 -60.09 28.82 9.83
CA SER A 404 -59.92 30.09 10.54
C SER A 404 -59.44 31.18 9.59
N PRO A 405 -60.02 32.40 9.64
CA PRO A 405 -59.54 33.52 8.85
C PRO A 405 -58.15 33.94 9.37
N ARG A 406 -57.16 34.08 8.49
CA ARG A 406 -55.77 34.38 8.90
C ARG A 406 -55.15 35.57 8.20
N GLY A 407 -55.70 35.99 7.08
CA GLY A 407 -55.09 37.02 6.28
C GLY A 407 -56.08 37.65 5.30
N LEU A 408 -55.57 38.64 4.60
CA LEU A 408 -56.30 39.47 3.68
C LEU A 408 -55.62 39.39 2.32
N ASP A 409 -56.40 39.12 1.26
CA ASP A 409 -55.92 39.18 -0.13
C ASP A 409 -55.92 40.64 -0.60
N PRO A 410 -54.75 41.27 -0.77
CA PRO A 410 -54.67 42.66 -1.24
C PRO A 410 -55.32 42.86 -2.61
N MET A 411 -55.37 41.82 -3.46
CA MET A 411 -55.89 41.94 -4.82
C MET A 411 -57.41 42.16 -4.83
N ALA A 412 -58.13 41.53 -3.90
CA ALA A 412 -59.57 41.75 -3.73
C ALA A 412 -59.88 43.20 -3.31
N PHE A 413 -59.08 43.79 -2.42
CA PHE A 413 -59.20 45.20 -2.05
C PHE A 413 -58.86 46.15 -3.20
N VAL A 414 -57.82 45.83 -3.98
CA VAL A 414 -57.48 46.62 -5.17
C VAL A 414 -58.66 46.63 -6.15
N ALA A 415 -59.30 45.48 -6.38
CA ALA A 415 -60.50 45.39 -7.23
C ALA A 415 -61.65 46.24 -6.68
N LEU A 416 -61.95 46.16 -5.37
CA LEU A 416 -62.98 46.98 -4.73
C LEU A 416 -62.69 48.49 -4.87
N LEU A 417 -61.44 48.90 -4.61
CA LEU A 417 -61.01 50.29 -4.70
C LEU A 417 -61.17 50.81 -6.14
N ILE A 418 -60.77 50.01 -7.14
CA ILE A 418 -60.96 50.36 -8.56
C ILE A 418 -62.44 50.55 -8.87
N SER A 419 -63.30 49.59 -8.52
CA SER A 419 -64.75 49.68 -8.76
C SER A 419 -65.37 50.87 -8.03
N SER A 420 -64.93 51.16 -6.80
CA SER A 420 -65.42 52.28 -5.99
C SER A 420 -65.05 53.63 -6.59
N VAL A 421 -63.80 53.78 -7.06
CA VAL A 421 -63.32 55.00 -7.72
C VAL A 421 -64.07 55.22 -9.04
N GLN A 422 -64.31 54.16 -9.82
CA GLN A 422 -65.12 54.23 -11.04
C GLN A 422 -66.56 54.68 -10.74
N GLN A 423 -67.17 54.17 -9.67
CA GLN A 423 -68.50 54.60 -9.23
C GLN A 423 -68.51 56.06 -8.78
N GLN A 424 -67.52 56.51 -8.01
CA GLN A 424 -67.38 57.91 -7.60
C GLN A 424 -67.24 58.84 -8.80
N GLN A 425 -66.41 58.47 -9.78
CA GLN A 425 -66.21 59.24 -11.00
C GLN A 425 -67.54 59.44 -11.76
N THR A 426 -68.34 58.36 -11.89
CA THR A 426 -69.66 58.41 -12.52
C THR A 426 -70.63 59.35 -11.77
N GLN A 427 -70.61 59.31 -10.43
CA GLN A 427 -71.43 60.19 -9.61
C GLN A 427 -71.00 61.66 -9.74
N ILE A 428 -69.70 61.93 -9.79
CA ILE A 428 -69.15 63.28 -9.99
C ILE A 428 -69.57 63.81 -11.36
N GLU A 429 -69.43 63.02 -12.43
CA GLU A 429 -69.85 63.43 -13.78
C GLU A 429 -71.34 63.76 -13.83
N THR A 430 -72.18 62.93 -13.20
CA THR A 430 -73.62 63.18 -13.08
C THR A 430 -73.92 64.47 -12.31
N LEU A 431 -73.19 64.74 -11.22
CA LEU A 431 -73.34 65.97 -10.44
C LEU A 431 -72.89 67.20 -11.24
N VAL A 432 -71.77 67.12 -11.97
CA VAL A 432 -71.27 68.18 -12.84
C VAL A 432 -72.29 68.51 -13.94
N GLU A 433 -72.90 67.49 -14.55
CA GLU A 433 -73.95 67.69 -15.55
C GLU A 433 -75.18 68.37 -14.95
N ARG A 434 -75.64 67.93 -13.77
CA ARG A 434 -76.76 68.56 -13.06
C ARG A 434 -76.47 70.00 -12.66
N VAL A 435 -75.27 70.29 -12.19
CA VAL A 435 -74.84 71.66 -11.86
C VAL A 435 -74.82 72.52 -13.11
N SER A 436 -74.27 72.01 -14.21
CA SER A 436 -74.25 72.73 -15.51
C SER A 436 -75.66 73.08 -15.99
N GLN A 437 -76.63 72.18 -15.81
CA GLN A 437 -78.05 72.43 -16.13
C GLN A 437 -78.73 73.47 -15.20
N LEU A 438 -78.25 73.61 -13.96
CA LEU A 438 -78.77 74.58 -13.00
C LEU A 438 -78.14 75.98 -13.15
N GLU A 439 -76.90 76.05 -13.63
CA GLU A 439 -76.15 77.30 -13.80
C GLU A 439 -76.49 78.08 -15.08
N GLY A 440 -77.16 77.44 -16.05
CA GLY A 440 -77.70 78.08 -17.27
C GLY A 440 -76.81 77.94 -18.48
#